data_AF-A0A5N7MPA7-F1
#
_entry.id   AF-A0A5N7MPA7-F1
#
_cell.length_a   1.000
_cell.length_b   1.000
_cell.length_c   1.000
_cell.angle_alpha   90.00
_cell.angle_beta   90.00
_cell.angle_gamma   90.00
#
_symmetry.space_group_name_H-M   'P 1'
#
loop_
_entity.id
_entity.type
_entity.pdbx_description
1 polymer ?
#
loop_
_entity_poly.entity_id
_entity_poly.type
_entity_poly.pdbx_seq_one_letter_code
_entity_poly.pdbx_strand_id
1 'polypeptide(L)'
;MNREQQAARIQKIVNTIAERAVTVPPEIRPAYIRKEVAKVREAFRQTYGADARLAAYAMEFVDAMAGWIEARIHALETVAVGKTEADVGRPELES
;
A
#
# COMPACT_ATOMS: atom_id res chain seq x y z
N MET A 1 -6.93 -21.76 -4.43
CA MET A 1 -5.96 -20.64 -4.36
C MET A 1 -4.85 -21.06 -3.42
N ASN A 2 -3.60 -21.07 -3.87
CA ASN A 2 -2.46 -21.44 -3.03
C ASN A 2 -1.97 -20.24 -2.19
N ARG A 3 -1.07 -20.47 -1.23
CA ARG A 3 -0.55 -19.42 -0.33
C ARG A 3 0.14 -18.28 -1.09
N GLU A 4 0.87 -18.61 -2.15
CA GLU A 4 1.59 -17.64 -2.98
C GLU A 4 0.63 -16.69 -3.71
N GLN A 5 -0.46 -17.22 -4.28
CA GLN A 5 -1.50 -16.40 -4.92
C GLN A 5 -2.17 -15.47 -3.91
N GLN A 6 -2.35 -15.92 -2.66
CA GLN A 6 -2.93 -15.08 -1.60
C GLN A 6 -1.97 -13.94 -1.23
N ALA A 7 -0.69 -14.27 -1.01
CA ALA A 7 0.34 -13.29 -0.74
C ALA A 7 0.48 -12.26 -1.89
N ALA A 8 0.45 -12.70 -3.15
CA ALA A 8 0.53 -11.82 -4.30
C ALA A 8 -0.70 -10.89 -4.41
N ARG A 9 -1.90 -11.42 -4.16
CA ARG A 9 -3.14 -10.61 -4.15
C ARG A 9 -3.07 -9.53 -3.07
N ILE A 10 -2.60 -9.89 -1.90
CA ILE A 10 -2.41 -9.00 -0.76
C ILE A 10 -1.41 -7.89 -1.11
N GLN A 11 -0.24 -8.28 -1.62
CA GLN A 11 0.82 -7.34 -1.98
C GLN A 11 0.33 -6.35 -3.05
N LYS A 12 -0.44 -6.83 -4.01
CA LYS A 12 -1.07 -6.00 -5.03
C LYS A 12 -2.03 -4.96 -4.42
N ILE A 13 -2.84 -5.33 -3.43
CA ILE A 13 -3.75 -4.40 -2.75
C ILE A 13 -2.93 -3.29 -2.06
N VAL A 14 -1.94 -3.66 -1.26
CA VAL A 14 -1.07 -2.71 -0.55
C VAL A 14 -0.39 -1.76 -1.53
N ASN A 15 0.24 -2.30 -2.59
CA ASN A 15 0.92 -1.50 -3.60
C ASN A 15 -0.02 -0.52 -4.29
N THR A 16 -1.20 -1.00 -4.71
CA THR A 16 -2.19 -0.16 -5.42
C THR A 16 -2.67 1.00 -4.55
N ILE A 17 -2.92 0.76 -3.26
CA ILE A 17 -3.35 1.82 -2.35
C ILE A 17 -2.21 2.80 -2.09
N ALA A 18 -0.98 2.31 -1.87
CA ALA A 18 0.19 3.16 -1.64
C ALA A 18 0.52 4.05 -2.86
N GLU A 19 0.48 3.49 -4.07
CA GLU A 19 0.71 4.22 -5.33
C GLU A 19 -0.33 5.31 -5.57
N ARG A 20 -1.58 5.12 -5.15
CA ARG A 20 -2.61 6.17 -5.19
C ARG A 20 -2.49 7.16 -4.04
N ALA A 21 -2.02 6.70 -2.88
CA ALA A 21 -1.85 7.55 -1.72
C ALA A 21 -0.72 8.58 -1.88
N VAL A 22 0.31 8.29 -2.68
CA VAL A 22 1.35 9.28 -3.00
C VAL A 22 0.86 10.41 -3.91
N THR A 23 -0.23 10.20 -4.66
CA THR A 23 -0.81 11.24 -5.54
C THR A 23 -1.78 12.17 -4.81
N VAL A 24 -2.12 11.88 -3.56
CA VAL A 24 -2.95 12.76 -2.73
C VAL A 24 -2.08 13.62 -1.81
N PRO A 25 -2.52 14.85 -1.47
CA PRO A 25 -1.81 15.69 -0.52
C PRO A 25 -1.55 14.98 0.83
N PRO A 26 -0.37 15.16 1.44
CA PRO A 26 0.00 14.51 2.70
C PRO A 26 -1.05 14.68 3.80
N GLU A 27 -1.66 15.86 3.91
CA GLU A 27 -2.67 16.21 4.90
C GLU A 27 -3.97 15.38 4.80
N ILE A 28 -4.34 14.92 3.61
CA ILE A 28 -5.55 14.09 3.42
C ILE A 28 -5.24 12.60 3.33
N ARG A 29 -3.96 12.24 3.21
CA ARG A 29 -3.49 10.87 3.00
C ARG A 29 -3.94 9.89 4.11
N PRO A 30 -3.88 10.23 5.41
CA PRO A 30 -4.38 9.33 6.46
C PRO A 30 -5.88 9.04 6.34
N ALA A 31 -6.69 10.03 5.92
CA ALA A 31 -8.11 9.83 5.68
C ALA A 31 -8.35 8.93 4.46
N TYR A 32 -7.57 9.11 3.39
CA TYR A 32 -7.60 8.24 2.21
C TYR A 32 -7.27 6.78 2.57
N ILE A 33 -6.17 6.53 3.27
CA ILE A 33 -5.74 5.17 3.67
C ILE A 33 -6.82 4.49 4.51
N ARG A 34 -7.35 5.18 5.53
CA ARG A 34 -8.45 4.63 6.37
C ARG A 34 -9.67 4.24 5.54
N LYS A 35 -10.05 5.06 4.55
CA LYS A 35 -11.18 4.78 3.67
C LYS A 35 -10.92 3.55 2.79
N GLU A 36 -9.74 3.41 2.21
CA GLU A 36 -9.41 2.24 1.38
C GLU A 36 -9.31 0.96 2.23
N VAL A 37 -8.70 1.01 3.41
CA VAL A 37 -8.66 -0.12 4.35
C VAL A 37 -10.07 -0.54 4.78
N ALA A 38 -10.98 0.41 5.01
CA ALA A 38 -12.38 0.10 5.32
C ALA A 38 -13.08 -0.66 4.18
N LYS A 39 -12.83 -0.31 2.91
CA LYS A 39 -13.34 -1.05 1.74
C LYS A 39 -12.79 -2.48 1.69
N VAL A 40 -11.48 -2.64 1.97
CA VAL A 40 -10.85 -3.96 2.02
C VAL A 40 -11.46 -4.80 3.14
N ARG A 41 -11.68 -4.20 4.32
CA ARG A 41 -12.34 -4.87 5.45
C ARG A 41 -13.70 -5.43 5.05
N GLU A 42 -14.51 -4.61 4.40
CA GLU A 42 -15.85 -5.00 3.97
C GLU A 42 -15.81 -6.13 2.94
N ALA A 43 -14.94 -6.03 1.94
CA ALA A 43 -14.75 -7.10 0.95
C ALA A 43 -14.30 -8.42 1.60
N PHE A 44 -13.42 -8.36 2.61
CA PHE A 44 -12.97 -9.55 3.34
C PHE A 44 -14.09 -10.15 4.21
N ARG A 45 -14.90 -9.32 4.87
CA ARG A 45 -16.09 -9.80 5.61
C ARG A 45 -17.08 -10.51 4.70
N GLN A 46 -17.34 -9.97 3.51
CA GLN A 46 -18.25 -10.61 2.55
C GLN A 46 -17.68 -11.94 2.04
N THR A 47 -16.36 -12.04 1.89
CA THR A 47 -15.70 -13.25 1.37
C THR A 47 -15.60 -14.36 2.43
N TYR A 48 -15.30 -14.00 3.68
CA TYR A 48 -14.95 -14.96 4.74
C TYR A 48 -15.96 -15.03 5.89
N GLY A 49 -17.00 -14.18 5.88
CA GLY A 49 -17.94 -14.03 7.00
C GLY A 49 -18.78 -15.27 7.31
N ALA A 50 -18.85 -16.23 6.39
CA ALA A 50 -19.49 -17.52 6.64
C ALA A 50 -18.70 -18.41 7.62
N ASP A 51 -17.39 -18.18 7.79
CA ASP A 51 -16.53 -18.90 8.73
C ASP A 51 -15.93 -17.92 9.74
N ALA A 52 -16.34 -18.04 11.00
CA ALA A 52 -15.92 -17.13 12.07
C ALA A 52 -14.40 -17.13 12.32
N ARG A 53 -13.71 -18.27 12.13
CA ARG A 53 -12.26 -18.36 12.33
C ARG A 53 -11.53 -17.70 11.17
N LEU A 54 -11.94 -17.96 9.94
CA LEU A 54 -11.36 -17.32 8.76
C LEU A 54 -11.65 -15.81 8.76
N ALA A 55 -12.83 -15.39 9.20
CA ALA A 55 -13.17 -13.99 9.37
C ALA A 55 -12.26 -13.31 10.40
N ALA A 56 -11.98 -13.95 11.54
CA ALA A 56 -11.06 -13.39 12.54
C ALA A 56 -9.64 -13.17 11.98
N TYR A 57 -9.06 -14.20 11.36
CA TYR A 57 -7.74 -14.08 10.71
C TYR A 57 -7.72 -13.02 9.60
N ALA A 58 -8.79 -12.94 8.81
CA ALA A 58 -8.97 -11.92 7.79
C ALA A 58 -9.00 -10.49 8.39
N MET A 59 -9.61 -10.30 9.56
CA MET A 59 -9.67 -9.00 10.22
C MET A 59 -8.32 -8.61 10.81
N GLU A 60 -7.62 -9.51 11.50
CA GLU A 60 -6.25 -9.27 11.98
C GLU A 60 -5.32 -8.83 10.84
N PHE A 61 -5.46 -9.47 9.68
CA PHE A 61 -4.72 -9.12 8.49
C PHE A 61 -5.02 -7.70 7.99
N VAL A 62 -6.29 -7.31 7.96
CA VAL A 62 -6.71 -5.97 7.54
C VAL A 62 -6.29 -4.89 8.54
N ASP A 63 -6.23 -5.21 9.84
CA ASP A 63 -5.77 -4.30 10.89
C ASP A 63 -4.29 -3.90 10.69
N ALA A 64 -3.44 -4.83 10.24
CA ALA A 64 -2.04 -4.55 9.93
C ALA A 64 -1.82 -3.78 8.62
N MET A 65 -2.81 -3.75 7.72
CA MET A 65 -2.65 -3.26 6.35
C MET A 65 -2.33 -1.76 6.27
N ALA A 66 -2.87 -0.95 7.18
CA ALA A 66 -2.59 0.49 7.20
C ALA A 66 -1.08 0.76 7.37
N GLY A 67 -0.42 0.04 8.28
CA GLY A 67 1.03 0.18 8.50
C GLY A 67 1.86 -0.26 7.30
N TRP A 68 1.47 -1.31 6.57
CA TRP A 68 2.18 -1.71 5.35
C TRP A 68 2.02 -0.70 4.21
N ILE A 69 0.84 -0.08 4.10
CA ILE A 69 0.58 0.98 3.13
C ILE A 69 1.47 2.20 3.44
N GLU A 70 1.52 2.63 4.70
CA GLU A 70 2.38 3.74 5.14
C GLU A 70 3.86 3.45 4.89
N ALA A 71 4.35 2.26 5.25
CA ALA A 71 5.72 1.85 4.97
C ALA A 71 6.03 1.86 3.46
N ARG A 72 5.09 1.43 2.63
CA ARG A 72 5.24 1.44 1.17
C ARG A 72 5.25 2.85 0.60
N ILE A 73 4.42 3.76 1.12
CA ILE A 73 4.41 5.18 0.75
C ILE A 73 5.78 5.80 1.04
N HIS A 74 6.33 5.59 2.24
CA HIS A 74 7.67 6.07 2.58
C HIS A 74 8.75 5.53 1.63
N ALA A 75 8.69 4.24 1.27
CA ALA A 75 9.60 3.66 0.29
C ALA A 75 9.46 4.29 -1.11
N LEU A 76 8.24 4.63 -1.55
CA LEU A 76 8.01 5.29 -2.84
C LEU A 76 8.54 6.73 -2.84
N GLU A 77 8.34 7.47 -1.75
CA GLU A 77 8.80 8.85 -1.62
C GLU A 77 10.33 8.93 -1.55
N THR A 78 10.99 8.03 -0.81
CA THR A 78 12.47 7.96 -0.74
C THR A 78 13.11 7.61 -2.08
N VAL A 79 12.52 6.69 -2.85
CA VAL A 79 12.98 6.37 -4.22
C VAL A 79 12.79 7.55 -5.18
N ALA A 80 11.70 8.31 -5.04
CA ALA A 80 11.48 9.51 -5.86
C ALA A 80 12.52 10.60 -5.56
N VAL A 81 12.87 10.81 -4.29
CA VAL A 81 13.91 11.77 -3.87
C VAL A 81 15.29 11.37 -4.45
N GLY A 82 15.68 10.10 -4.32
CA GLY A 82 16.96 9.62 -4.85
C GLY A 82 17.08 9.70 -6.37
N LYS A 83 15.96 9.66 -7.11
CA LYS A 83 15.96 9.86 -8.57
C LYS A 83 16.09 11.33 -8.97
N THR A 84 15.68 12.26 -8.09
CA THR A 84 15.74 13.70 -8.35
C THR A 84 17.17 14.24 -8.15
N GLU A 85 17.92 13.68 -7.19
CA GLU A 85 19.32 14.07 -6.95
C GLU A 85 20.27 13.54 -8.05
N ALA A 86 19.99 12.40 -8.65
CA ALA A 86 20.82 11.82 -9.72
C ALA A 86 20.74 12.59 -11.05
N ASP A 87 19.70 13.41 -11.26
CA ASP A 87 19.47 14.15 -12.52
C ASP A 87 20.06 15.57 -12.49
N VAL A 88 20.32 16.14 -11.31
CA VAL A 88 20.89 17.50 -11.15
C VAL A 88 22.43 17.50 -11.16
N GLY A 89 23.08 16.33 -11.14
CA GLY A 89 24.52 16.18 -10.89
C GLY A 89 25.45 15.99 -12.09
N ARG A 90 24.99 16.09 -13.34
CA ARG A 90 25.88 15.89 -14.51
C ARG A 90 26.17 17.24 -15.21
N PRO A 91 27.31 17.92 -14.92
CA PRO A 91 27.81 18.91 -15.85
C PRO A 91 28.27 18.16 -17.11
N GLU A 92 27.66 18.48 -18.24
CA GLU A 92 28.18 18.09 -19.55
C GLU A 92 29.59 18.69 -19.69
N LEU A 93 30.60 17.82 -19.64
CA LEU A 93 31.94 18.18 -20.06
C LEU A 93 31.94 18.22 -21.58
N GLU A 94 31.75 19.43 -22.12
CA GLU A 94 32.13 19.72 -23.51
C GLU A 94 33.65 19.48 -23.66
N SER A 95 34.04 18.73 -24.68
CA SER A 95 35.41 18.61 -25.18
C SER A 95 35.38 18.62 -26.70
#